data_AF-A0A9E4UW09-F1
#
_entry.id   AF-A0A9E4UW09-F1
#
_cell.length_a   1.000
_cell.length_b   1.000
_cell.length_c   1.000
_cell.angle_alpha   90.00
_cell.angle_beta   90.00
_cell.angle_gamma   90.00
#
_symmetry.space_group_name_H-M   'P 1'
#
loop_
_entity.id
_entity.type
_entity.pdbx_description
1 polymer ?
#
loop_
_entity_poly.entity_id
_entity_poly.type
_entity_poly.pdbx_seq_one_letter_code
_entity_poly.pdbx_strand_id
1 'polypeptide(L)'
;MVDNALSPHGGTLIERIASSAEAAKMVRGLPSLEVRDQIARECVNIAYGFFSPLQGFMNRADVDSVARQMTLANGYVWSIPIVLDAAPDELSGLGV
;
A
#
# COMPACT_ATOMS: atom_id res chain seq x y z
N MET A 1 30.55 -8.80 -1.03
CA MET A 1 29.28 -8.20 -0.58
C MET A 1 28.46 -7.93 -1.83
N VAL A 2 27.16 -8.22 -1.83
CA VAL A 2 26.29 -7.83 -2.94
C VAL A 2 26.00 -6.34 -2.78
N ASP A 3 26.34 -5.55 -3.79
CA ASP A 3 26.02 -4.13 -3.82
C ASP A 3 24.54 -3.97 -4.20
N ASN A 4 23.71 -3.68 -3.19
CA ASN A 4 22.28 -3.42 -3.34
C ASN A 4 21.95 -1.93 -3.34
N ALA A 5 22.93 -1.02 -3.49
CA ALA A 5 22.71 0.42 -3.34
C ALA A 5 21.67 1.00 -4.32
N LEU A 6 21.44 0.32 -5.45
CA LEU A 6 20.44 0.68 -6.46
C LEU A 6 19.28 -0.31 -6.55
N SER A 7 19.29 -1.38 -5.75
CA SER A 7 18.24 -2.40 -5.79
C SER A 7 17.04 -1.95 -4.95
N PRO A 8 15.81 -2.06 -5.48
CA PRO A 8 14.61 -1.83 -4.69
C PRO A 8 14.58 -2.72 -3.46
N HIS A 9 13.98 -2.23 -2.37
CA HIS A 9 13.77 -3.05 -1.19
C HIS A 9 12.86 -4.24 -1.53
N GLY A 10 13.27 -5.45 -1.11
CA GLY A 10 12.66 -6.70 -1.55
C GLY A 10 13.07 -7.19 -2.95
N GLY A 11 14.04 -6.54 -3.60
CA GLY A 11 14.67 -6.99 -4.84
C GLY A 11 13.90 -6.66 -6.12
N THR A 12 12.68 -6.13 -6.04
CA THR A 12 11.86 -5.76 -7.20
C THR A 12 11.11 -4.47 -6.90
N LEU A 13 11.13 -3.53 -7.86
CA LEU A 13 10.34 -2.30 -7.77
C LEU A 13 8.89 -2.66 -8.08
N ILE A 14 8.00 -2.43 -7.14
CA ILE A 14 6.58 -2.69 -7.29
C ILE A 14 5.91 -1.43 -7.87
N GLU A 15 5.77 -1.36 -9.19
CA GLU A 15 4.98 -0.32 -9.86
C GLU A 15 3.54 -0.82 -10.12
N ARG A 16 2.55 -0.01 -9.74
CA ARG A 16 1.11 -0.32 -9.85
C ARG A 16 0.34 0.82 -10.52
N ILE A 17 0.93 1.40 -11.56
CA ILE A 17 0.30 2.46 -12.36
C ILE A 17 -0.39 1.82 -13.57
N ALA A 18 -1.63 2.23 -13.83
CA ALA A 18 -2.37 1.88 -15.04
C ALA A 18 -2.47 3.12 -15.95
N SER A 19 -2.58 2.92 -17.26
CA SER A 19 -2.91 4.04 -18.15
C SER A 19 -4.30 4.61 -17.82
N SER A 20 -4.56 5.87 -18.15
CA SER A 20 -5.86 6.50 -17.86
C SER A 20 -7.06 5.71 -18.44
N ALA A 21 -6.88 5.08 -19.60
CA ALA A 21 -7.92 4.27 -20.23
C ALA A 21 -8.19 2.95 -19.49
N GLU A 22 -7.14 2.32 -18.93
CA GLU A 22 -7.25 1.11 -18.12
C GLU A 22 -7.81 1.43 -16.74
N ALA A 23 -7.29 2.47 -16.08
CA ALA A 23 -7.76 2.94 -14.78
C ALA A 23 -9.27 3.22 -14.81
N ALA A 24 -9.76 3.94 -15.82
CA ALA A 24 -11.19 4.23 -15.99
C ALA A 24 -12.06 2.97 -16.17
N LYS A 25 -11.50 1.87 -16.67
CA LYS A 25 -12.19 0.57 -16.72
C LYS A 25 -12.15 -0.13 -15.37
N MET A 26 -10.99 -0.14 -14.71
CA MET A 26 -10.77 -0.80 -13.42
C MET A 26 -11.64 -0.23 -12.31
N VAL A 27 -11.81 1.10 -12.27
CA VAL A 27 -12.59 1.76 -11.20
C VAL A 27 -14.09 1.80 -11.48
N ARG A 28 -14.54 1.37 -12.67
CA ARG A 28 -15.94 1.49 -13.07
C ARG A 28 -16.83 0.62 -12.18
N GLY A 29 -17.76 1.27 -11.48
CA GLY A 29 -18.72 0.58 -10.61
C GLY A 29 -18.15 0.19 -9.25
N LEU A 30 -16.91 0.57 -8.93
CA LEU A 30 -16.37 0.43 -7.58
C LEU A 30 -16.90 1.55 -6.67
N PRO A 31 -17.09 1.27 -5.36
CA PRO A 31 -17.37 2.31 -4.38
C PRO A 31 -16.23 3.34 -4.34
N SER A 32 -16.59 4.58 -4.03
CA SER A 32 -15.63 5.67 -3.83
C SER A 32 -15.57 6.01 -2.35
N LEU A 33 -14.36 6.08 -1.81
CA LEU A 33 -14.08 6.51 -0.46
C LEU A 33 -13.28 7.80 -0.53
N GLU A 34 -13.81 8.88 0.04
CA GLU A 34 -13.02 10.09 0.24
C GLU A 34 -11.96 9.82 1.30
N VAL A 35 -10.74 10.29 1.04
CA VAL A 35 -9.61 10.07 1.95
C VAL A 35 -8.91 11.37 2.26
N ARG A 36 -8.40 11.46 3.48
CA ARG A 36 -7.50 12.55 3.89
C ARG A 36 -6.24 12.56 3.01
N ASP A 37 -5.68 13.75 2.81
CA ASP A 37 -4.56 13.96 1.90
C ASP A 37 -3.32 13.09 2.19
N GLN A 38 -3.05 12.77 3.46
CA GLN A 38 -1.98 11.83 3.81
C GLN A 38 -2.19 10.44 3.18
N ILE A 39 -3.41 9.89 3.23
CA ILE A 39 -3.72 8.58 2.64
C ILE A 39 -3.59 8.65 1.12
N ALA A 40 -4.00 9.77 0.50
CA ALA A 40 -3.79 9.96 -0.94
C ALA A 40 -2.30 9.91 -1.32
N ARG A 41 -1.41 10.50 -0.50
CA ARG A 41 0.05 10.43 -0.69
C ARG A 41 0.57 9.00 -0.48
N GLU A 42 0.05 8.25 0.48
CA GLU A 42 0.39 6.84 0.68
C GLU A 42 -0.02 5.98 -0.53
N CYS A 43 -1.19 6.22 -1.13
CA CYS A 43 -1.60 5.58 -2.38
C CYS A 43 -0.59 5.85 -3.51
N VAL A 44 -0.12 7.09 -3.67
CA VAL A 44 0.91 7.45 -4.66
C VAL A 44 2.24 6.73 -4.37
N ASN A 45 2.69 6.69 -3.12
CA ASN A 45 3.92 6.01 -2.72
C ASN A 45 3.85 4.49 -2.98
N ILE A 46 2.70 3.87 -2.74
CA ILE A 46 2.45 2.47 -3.11
C ILE A 46 2.47 2.30 -4.63
N ALA A 47 1.78 3.19 -5.36
CA ALA A 47 1.61 3.05 -6.80
C ALA A 47 2.92 3.19 -7.59
N TYR A 48 3.82 4.08 -7.17
CA TYR A 48 5.13 4.27 -7.80
C TYR A 48 6.25 3.40 -7.19
N GLY A 49 5.92 2.52 -6.25
CA GLY A 49 6.88 1.59 -5.68
C GLY A 49 7.86 2.19 -4.68
N PHE A 50 7.61 3.40 -4.19
CA PHE A 50 8.40 4.00 -3.09
C PHE A 50 8.34 3.12 -1.83
N PHE A 51 7.22 2.41 -1.65
CA PHE A 51 7.04 1.45 -0.57
C PHE A 51 7.28 -0.01 -0.95
N SER A 52 8.01 -0.29 -2.05
CA SER A 52 8.43 -1.67 -2.34
C SER A 52 9.08 -2.29 -1.09
N PRO A 53 8.71 -3.52 -0.68
CA PRO A 53 7.97 -4.53 -1.45
C PRO A 53 6.44 -4.52 -1.25
N LEU A 54 5.85 -3.51 -0.62
CA LEU A 54 4.40 -3.42 -0.44
C LEU A 54 3.68 -3.33 -1.79
N GLN A 55 2.58 -4.08 -1.91
CA GLN A 55 1.71 -4.07 -3.10
C GLN A 55 0.35 -3.41 -2.84
N GLY A 56 0.16 -2.87 -1.63
CA GLY A 56 -1.08 -2.29 -1.12
C GLY A 56 -0.90 -1.90 0.34
N PHE A 57 -1.97 -1.42 0.97
CA PHE A 57 -2.00 -1.21 2.42
C PHE A 57 -1.80 -2.55 3.16
N MET A 58 -1.18 -2.48 4.33
CA MET A 58 -0.85 -3.66 5.12
C MET A 58 -2.12 -4.36 5.63
N ASN A 59 -2.11 -5.69 5.56
CA ASN A 59 -3.11 -6.52 6.24
C ASN A 59 -2.74 -6.67 7.72
N ARG A 60 -3.58 -7.36 8.50
CA ARG A 60 -3.35 -7.60 9.94
C ARG A 60 -2.00 -8.26 10.23
N ALA A 61 -1.61 -9.28 9.46
CA ALA A 61 -0.37 -10.02 9.71
C ALA A 61 0.87 -9.14 9.51
N ASP A 62 0.86 -8.29 8.47
CA ASP A 62 1.93 -7.32 8.23
C ASP A 62 1.96 -6.26 9.34
N VAL A 63 0.82 -5.70 9.75
CA VAL A 63 0.75 -4.72 10.84
C VAL A 63 1.26 -5.30 12.16
N ASP A 64 0.83 -6.52 12.51
CA ASP A 64 1.24 -7.18 13.75
C ASP A 64 2.74 -7.50 13.75
N SER A 65 3.28 -7.94 12.62
CA SER A 65 4.71 -8.20 12.45
C SER A 65 5.53 -6.92 12.55
N VAL A 66 5.12 -5.84 11.88
CA VAL A 66 5.83 -4.55 11.93
C VAL A 66 5.85 -4.00 13.36
N ALA A 67 4.70 -4.03 14.04
CA ALA A 67 4.56 -3.51 15.40
C ALA A 67 5.41 -4.29 16.43
N ARG A 68 5.62 -5.58 16.23
CA ARG A 68 6.30 -6.47 17.21
C ARG A 68 7.76 -6.75 16.87
N GLN A 69 8.08 -6.80 15.58
CA GLN A 69 9.33 -7.34 15.05
C GLN A 69 10.06 -6.38 14.11
N MET A 70 9.46 -5.24 13.75
CA MET A 70 10.00 -4.30 12.76
C MET A 70 10.30 -4.97 11.41
N THR A 71 9.44 -5.91 11.02
CA THR A 71 9.48 -6.61 9.74
C THR A 71 8.08 -6.76 9.18
N LEU A 72 7.93 -6.86 7.86
CA LEU A 72 6.72 -7.39 7.24
C LEU A 72 6.52 -8.87 7.60
N ALA A 73 5.35 -9.45 7.34
CA ALA A 73 5.09 -10.86 7.64
C ALA A 73 6.00 -11.83 6.85
N ASN A 74 6.54 -11.38 5.72
CA ASN A 74 7.50 -12.12 4.90
C ASN A 74 8.98 -11.94 5.31
N GLY A 75 9.24 -11.22 6.41
CA GLY A 75 10.57 -11.05 6.99
C GLY A 75 11.39 -9.87 6.47
N TYR A 76 10.90 -9.09 5.50
CA TYR A 76 11.59 -7.86 5.10
C TYR A 76 11.53 -6.81 6.21
N VAL A 77 12.67 -6.18 6.53
CA VAL A 77 12.74 -5.09 7.52
C VAL A 77 11.80 -3.96 7.13
N TRP A 78 10.97 -3.54 8.08
CA TRP A 78 10.00 -2.46 7.91
C TRP A 78 9.51 -1.96 9.26
N SER A 79 9.59 -0.66 9.53
CA SER A 79 9.44 -0.12 10.89
C SER A 79 8.14 0.65 11.14
N ILE A 80 7.36 0.96 10.11
CA ILE A 80 6.18 1.83 10.24
C ILE A 80 4.98 1.20 9.51
N PRO A 81 3.86 0.91 10.20
CA PRO A 81 2.67 0.41 9.53
C PRO A 81 2.13 1.40 8.47
N ILE A 82 1.84 0.90 7.27
CA ILE A 82 1.17 1.67 6.20
C ILE A 82 -0.24 1.14 6.06
N VAL A 83 -1.22 1.89 6.58
CA VAL A 83 -2.61 1.43 6.74
C VAL A 83 -3.60 2.43 6.19
N LEU A 84 -4.66 1.91 5.59
CA LEU A 84 -5.86 2.69 5.27
C LEU A 84 -6.79 2.62 6.48
N ASP A 85 -6.81 3.68 7.28
CA ASP A 85 -7.78 3.85 8.35
C ASP A 85 -9.04 4.55 7.83
N ALA A 86 -10.21 4.06 8.22
CA ALA A 86 -11.52 4.63 7.92
C ALA A 86 -12.46 4.38 9.11
N ALA A 87 -13.28 5.38 9.45
CA ALA A 87 -14.33 5.25 10.43
C ALA A 87 -15.49 4.38 9.89
N PRO A 88 -16.22 3.65 10.76
CA PRO A 88 -17.36 2.85 10.33
C PRO A 88 -18.39 3.62 9.50
N ASP A 89 -18.62 4.90 9.86
CA ASP A 89 -19.56 5.76 9.15
C ASP A 89 -19.09 6.12 7.72
N GLU A 90 -17.78 6.21 7.48
CA GLU A 90 -17.20 6.46 6.15
C GLU A 90 -17.32 5.24 5.23
N LEU A 91 -17.40 4.04 5.83
CA LEU A 91 -17.63 2.78 5.12
C LEU A 91 -19.11 2.48 4.93
N SER A 92 -19.98 3.12 5.73
CA SER A 92 -21.42 2.93 5.65
C SER A 92 -21.93 3.38 4.27
N GLY A 93 -22.60 2.46 3.55
CA GLY A 93 -23.07 2.72 2.20
C GLY A 93 -22.12 2.31 1.07
N LEU A 94 -20.88 1.89 1.38
CA LEU A 94 -19.95 1.34 0.37
C LEU A 94 -20.16 -0.17 0.13
N GLY A 95 -20.99 -0.83 0.95
CA GLY A 95 -21.32 -2.26 0.81
C GLY A 95 -20.17 -3.20 1.21
N VAL A 96 -19.27 -2.73 2.08
CA VAL A 96 -18.11 -3.45 2.64
C VAL A 96 -18.26 -3.69 4.13
#